data_AF-A0AAU1X5Z4-F1
#
_entry.id   AF-A0AAU1X5Z4-F1
#
_cell.length_a   1.000
_cell.length_b   1.000
_cell.length_c   1.000
_cell.angle_alpha   90.00
_cell.angle_beta   90.00
_cell.angle_gamma   90.00
#
_symmetry.space_group_name_H-M   'P 1'
#
loop_
_entity.id
_entity.type
_entity.pdbx_description
1 polymer ?
#
loop_
_entity_poly.entity_id
_entity_poly.type
_entity_poly.pdbx_seq_one_letter_code
_entity_poly.pdbx_strand_id
1 'polypeptide(L)'
;MTSATFYLKPDGTGTVSRAEIALAAADLPLDAIGPKKSLQYWAQVGGGMYEAQSLIRAATGLDPANVQEAVKALRALGFATFQRVRFNKGNEVVALDRKTRYEDTSL
;
A
#
# COMPACT_ATOMS: atom_id res chain seq x y z
N MET A 1 -5.18 -16.52 11.00
CA MET A 1 -4.26 -15.55 10.35
C MET A 1 -5.10 -14.68 9.42
N THR A 2 -4.95 -13.35 9.47
CA THR A 2 -5.72 -12.45 8.60
C THR A 2 -5.05 -12.39 7.23
N SER A 3 -5.78 -12.83 6.19
CA SER A 3 -5.38 -12.72 4.79
C SER A 3 -6.37 -11.83 4.02
N ALA A 4 -5.89 -11.27 2.91
CA ALA A 4 -6.68 -10.50 1.97
C ALA A 4 -6.46 -11.01 0.55
N THR A 5 -7.51 -10.98 -0.25
CA THR A 5 -7.49 -11.31 -1.68
C THR A 5 -7.38 -10.03 -2.49
N PHE A 6 -6.65 -10.08 -3.60
CA PHE A 6 -6.56 -9.00 -4.58
C PHE A 6 -6.58 -9.57 -6.00
N TYR A 7 -7.08 -8.81 -6.97
CA TYR A 7 -7.06 -9.23 -8.37
C TYR A 7 -5.69 -9.02 -9.02
N LEU A 8 -5.32 -9.94 -9.92
CA LEU A 8 -4.09 -9.90 -10.71
C LEU A 8 -4.34 -9.38 -12.13
N LYS A 9 -3.29 -8.93 -12.81
CA LYS A 9 -3.31 -8.64 -14.26
C LYS A 9 -2.69 -9.81 -15.03
N PRO A 10 -3.28 -10.32 -16.13
CA PRO A 10 -4.54 -9.92 -16.76
C PRO A 10 -5.81 -10.52 -16.13
N ASP A 11 -5.71 -11.63 -15.41
CA ASP A 11 -6.80 -12.32 -14.72
C ASP A 11 -6.28 -13.15 -13.53
N GLY A 12 -7.19 -13.54 -12.64
CA GLY A 12 -6.87 -14.32 -11.43
C GLY A 12 -6.84 -13.51 -10.13
N THR A 13 -6.59 -14.21 -9.03
CA THR A 13 -6.55 -13.64 -7.68
C THR A 13 -5.27 -14.04 -6.96
N GLY A 14 -4.62 -13.07 -6.32
CA GLY A 14 -3.56 -13.30 -5.34
C GLY A 14 -4.13 -13.27 -3.92
N THR A 15 -3.39 -13.86 -2.99
CA THR A 15 -3.65 -13.70 -1.56
C THR A 15 -2.41 -13.20 -0.87
N VAL A 16 -2.60 -12.42 0.19
CA VAL A 16 -1.52 -11.90 1.00
C VAL A 16 -1.97 -11.82 2.45
N SER A 17 -1.09 -12.20 3.36
CA SER A 17 -1.31 -12.13 4.80
C SER A 17 -0.65 -10.90 5.40
N ARG A 18 -1.14 -10.51 6.58
CA ARG A 18 -0.54 -9.43 7.35
C ARG A 18 0.94 -9.70 7.70
N ALA A 19 1.33 -10.96 7.89
CA ALA A 19 2.70 -11.35 8.22
C ALA A 19 3.65 -11.19 7.03
N GLU A 20 3.22 -11.59 5.83
CA GLU A 20 4.01 -11.41 4.59
C GLU A 20 4.27 -9.94 4.31
N ILE A 21 3.29 -9.06 4.53
CA ILE A 21 3.48 -7.61 4.41
C ILE A 21 4.52 -7.09 5.42
N ALA A 22 4.47 -7.55 6.67
CA ALA A 22 5.41 -7.11 7.70
C ALA A 22 6.84 -7.55 7.38
N LEU A 23 7.02 -8.78 6.86
CA LEU A 23 8.32 -9.29 6.41
C LEU A 23 8.83 -8.48 5.21
N ALA A 24 8.01 -8.26 4.20
CA ALA A 24 8.39 -7.48 3.03
C ALA A 24 8.79 -6.03 3.38
N ALA A 25 8.10 -5.41 4.34
CA ALA A 25 8.44 -4.06 4.80
C ALA A 25 9.80 -4.00 5.52
N ALA A 26 10.21 -5.08 6.18
CA ALA A 26 11.51 -5.16 6.86
C ALA A 26 12.67 -5.28 5.85
N ASP A 27 12.44 -5.94 4.72
CA ASP A 27 13.46 -6.18 3.69
C ASP A 27 13.53 -5.06 2.64
N LEU A 28 12.48 -4.24 2.52
CA LEU A 28 12.45 -3.13 1.56
C LEU A 28 13.26 -1.92 2.07
N PRO A 29 14.29 -1.47 1.31
CA PRO A 29 14.97 -0.22 1.61
C PRO A 29 13.98 0.95 1.56
N LEU A 30 13.94 1.79 2.59
CA LEU A 30 13.02 2.95 2.65
C LEU A 30 13.25 3.96 1.51
N ASP A 31 14.43 3.94 0.90
CA ASP A 31 14.86 4.72 -0.25
C ASP A 31 14.57 4.04 -1.62
N ALA A 32 14.22 2.75 -1.65
CA ALA A 32 13.88 2.01 -2.87
C ALA A 32 12.52 2.39 -3.46
N ILE A 33 11.80 3.31 -2.81
CA ILE A 33 10.47 3.72 -3.23
C ILE A 33 10.61 4.82 -4.27
N GLY A 34 10.54 4.40 -5.53
CA GLY A 34 10.88 5.17 -6.74
C GLY A 34 10.12 6.49 -6.95
N PRO A 35 10.35 7.16 -8.10
CA PRO A 35 10.07 8.58 -8.28
C PRO A 35 8.64 8.94 -7.91
N LYS A 36 8.54 9.88 -6.97
CA LYS A 36 7.37 10.51 -6.36
C LYS A 36 6.39 11.04 -7.42
N LYS A 37 5.63 10.17 -8.07
CA LYS A 37 4.56 10.56 -9.00
C LYS A 37 3.30 10.92 -8.20
N SER A 38 2.60 11.95 -8.66
CA SER A 38 1.54 12.69 -7.97
C SER A 38 0.25 11.92 -7.64
N LEU A 39 0.17 10.61 -7.93
CA LEU A 39 -1.00 9.76 -7.70
C LEU A 39 -0.67 8.40 -7.05
N GLN A 40 0.47 8.29 -6.37
CA GLN A 40 0.83 7.07 -5.65
C GLN A 40 0.06 6.95 -4.32
N TYR A 41 -0.35 5.72 -4.00
CA TYR A 41 -0.91 5.35 -2.71
C TYR A 41 0.18 4.71 -1.86
N TRP A 42 0.14 5.02 -0.57
CA TRP A 42 1.16 4.61 0.38
C TRP A 42 0.50 3.88 1.54
N ALA A 43 1.19 2.92 2.13
CA ALA A 43 0.77 2.22 3.34
C ALA A 43 1.80 2.41 4.45
N GLN A 44 1.31 2.64 5.65
CA GLN A 44 2.13 2.67 6.85
C GLN A 44 2.25 1.26 7.41
N VAL A 45 3.48 0.77 7.51
CA VAL A 45 3.82 -0.53 8.10
C VAL A 45 4.93 -0.30 9.11
N GLY A 46 4.65 -0.55 10.39
CA GLY A 46 5.56 -0.16 11.47
C GLY A 46 5.83 1.35 11.45
N GLY A 47 7.11 1.74 11.44
CA GLY A 47 7.57 3.13 11.34
C GLY A 47 7.77 3.64 9.91
N GLY A 48 7.62 2.79 8.89
CA GLY A 48 7.90 3.12 7.49
C GLY A 48 6.66 3.44 6.67
N MET A 49 6.87 4.16 5.56
CA MET A 49 5.85 4.44 4.56
C MET A 49 6.26 3.83 3.22
N TYR A 50 5.43 2.94 2.70
CA TYR A 50 5.74 2.13 1.52
C TYR A 50 4.72 2.36 0.41
N GLU A 51 5.14 2.38 -0.85
CA GLU A 51 4.19 2.44 -1.97
C GLU A 51 3.38 1.12 -2.03
N ALA A 52 2.06 1.25 -2.16
CA ALA A 52 1.13 0.16 -1.92
C ALA A 52 1.32 -1.03 -2.88
N GLN A 53 1.52 -0.79 -4.19
CA GLN A 53 1.73 -1.88 -5.15
C GLN A 53 3.07 -2.57 -4.95
N SER A 54 4.13 -1.79 -4.72
CA SER A 54 5.49 -2.28 -4.50
C SER A 54 5.56 -3.17 -3.27
N LEU A 55 4.84 -2.79 -2.21
CA LEU A 55 4.76 -3.58 -0.98
C LEU A 55 4.06 -4.93 -1.20
N ILE A 56 2.93 -4.96 -1.93
CA ILE A 56 2.23 -6.21 -2.25
C ILE A 56 3.09 -7.10 -3.16
N ARG A 57 3.75 -6.50 -4.15
CA ARG A 57 4.67 -7.21 -5.04
C ARG A 57 5.85 -7.82 -4.28
N ALA A 58 6.43 -7.07 -3.34
CA ALA A 58 7.51 -7.57 -2.49
C ALA A 58 7.06 -8.71 -1.59
N ALA A 59 5.84 -8.64 -1.04
CA ALA A 59 5.31 -9.67 -0.15
C ALA A 59 4.91 -10.97 -0.86
N THR A 60 4.44 -10.88 -2.10
CA THR A 60 3.81 -12.03 -2.80
C THR A 60 4.53 -12.48 -4.06
N GLY A 61 5.42 -11.65 -4.61
CA GLY A 61 5.95 -11.83 -5.96
C GLY A 61 4.93 -11.59 -7.08
N LEU A 62 3.69 -11.21 -6.75
CA LEU A 62 2.60 -11.04 -7.70
C LEU A 62 2.30 -9.58 -7.98
N ASP A 63 1.80 -9.30 -9.18
CA ASP A 63 1.43 -7.96 -9.61
C ASP A 63 -0.07 -7.68 -9.47
N PRO A 64 -0.48 -6.75 -8.59
CA PRO A 64 -1.89 -6.35 -8.50
C PRO A 64 -2.39 -5.75 -9.81
N ALA A 65 -3.65 -6.03 -10.15
CA ALA A 65 -4.30 -5.54 -11.36
C ALA A 65 -4.21 -4.02 -11.52
N ASN A 66 -4.29 -3.29 -10.40
CA ASN A 66 -4.13 -1.86 -10.30
C ASN A 66 -3.80 -1.46 -8.84
N VAL A 67 -3.50 -0.18 -8.63
CA VAL A 67 -3.15 0.35 -7.29
C VAL A 67 -4.29 0.23 -6.27
N GLN A 68 -5.55 0.25 -6.72
CA GLN A 68 -6.69 0.14 -5.81
C GLN A 68 -6.82 -1.27 -5.24
N GLU A 69 -6.48 -2.31 -6.01
CA GLU A 69 -6.46 -3.68 -5.51
C GLU A 69 -5.42 -3.87 -4.40
N ALA A 70 -4.23 -3.29 -4.57
CA ALA A 70 -3.21 -3.25 -3.52
C ALA A 70 -3.71 -2.52 -2.26
N VAL A 71 -4.33 -1.34 -2.43
CA VAL A 71 -4.87 -0.55 -1.31
C VAL A 71 -6.00 -1.28 -0.60
N LYS A 72 -6.92 -1.93 -1.32
CA LYS A 72 -8.01 -2.73 -0.75
C LYS A 72 -7.45 -3.85 0.10
N ALA A 73 -6.47 -4.61 -0.41
CA ALA A 73 -5.85 -5.68 0.36
C ALA A 73 -5.17 -5.17 1.62
N LEU A 74 -4.38 -4.09 1.54
CA LEU A 74 -3.71 -3.50 2.68
C LEU A 74 -4.71 -2.98 3.74
N ARG A 75 -5.80 -2.35 3.32
CA ARG A 75 -6.87 -1.91 4.23
C ARG A 75 -7.60 -3.09 4.87
N ALA A 76 -7.90 -4.15 4.12
CA ALA A 76 -8.52 -5.37 4.63
C ALA A 76 -7.63 -6.07 5.67
N LEU A 77 -6.31 -5.97 5.50
CA LEU A 77 -5.33 -6.43 6.49
C LEU A 77 -5.17 -5.48 7.69
N GLY A 78 -5.81 -4.31 7.68
CA GLY A 78 -5.78 -3.33 8.77
C GLY A 78 -4.56 -2.40 8.76
N PHE A 79 -3.97 -2.12 7.60
CA PHE A 79 -2.94 -1.10 7.44
C PHE A 79 -3.55 0.26 7.09
N ALA A 80 -2.97 1.33 7.64
CA ALA A 80 -3.35 2.68 7.26
C ALA A 80 -2.79 2.99 5.87
N THR A 81 -3.65 3.46 4.96
CA THR A 81 -3.23 3.89 3.62
C THR A 81 -3.52 5.36 3.38
N PHE A 82 -2.67 5.98 2.56
CA PHE A 82 -2.65 7.42 2.33
C PHE A 82 -2.55 7.68 0.83
N GLN A 83 -3.26 8.69 0.38
CA GLN A 83 -3.12 9.22 -0.97
C GLN A 83 -2.19 10.43 -0.92
N ARG A 84 -1.40 10.67 -1.97
CA ARG A 84 -0.63 11.92 -2.15
C ARG A 84 0.22 12.28 -0.91
N VAL A 85 1.11 11.39 -0.53
CA VAL A 85 2.13 11.68 0.50
C VAL A 85 3.17 12.64 -0.09
N ARG A 86 3.43 13.75 0.60
CA ARG A 86 4.54 14.66 0.26
C ARG A 86 5.74 14.32 1.11
N PHE A 87 6.88 14.19 0.45
CA PHE A 87 8.17 13.94 1.10
C PHE A 87 9.07 15.15 0.96
N ASN A 88 9.89 15.44 1.97
CA ASN A 88 10.97 16.42 1.84
C ASN A 88 12.17 15.85 1.04
N LYS A 89 13.25 16.64 0.94
CA LYS A 89 14.50 16.23 0.30
C LYS A 89 15.24 15.11 1.05
N GLY A 90 14.93 14.90 2.33
CA GLY A 90 15.44 13.82 3.17
C GLY A 90 14.56 12.57 3.19
N ASN A 91 13.56 12.45 2.31
CA ASN A 91 12.57 11.36 2.26
C ASN A 91 11.71 11.20 3.52
N GLU A 92 11.63 12.23 4.35
CA GLU A 92 10.68 12.27 5.46
C GLU A 92 9.32 12.75 4.97
N VAL A 93 8.25 12.22 5.57
CA VAL A 93 6.88 12.63 5.28
C VAL A 93 6.62 14.02 5.86
N VAL A 94 6.26 14.97 4.99
CA VAL A 94 5.92 16.35 5.39
C VAL A 94 4.44 16.69 5.25
N ALA A 95 3.67 15.89 4.50
CA ALA A 95 2.21 15.99 4.49
C ALA A 95 1.56 14.66 4.10
N LEU A 96 0.46 14.35 4.78
CA LEU A 96 -0.42 13.21 4.50
C LEU A 96 -1.78 13.74 4.08
N ASP A 97 -2.18 13.55 2.82
CA ASP A 97 -3.56 13.82 2.40
C ASP A 97 -4.41 12.58 2.72
N ARG A 98 -5.05 12.56 3.89
CA ARG A 98 -6.09 11.58 4.21
C ARG A 98 -7.38 11.95 3.50
N LYS A 99 -7.44 11.79 2.17
CA LYS A 99 -8.73 11.70 1.48
C LYS A 99 -9.37 10.33 1.74
N THR A 100 -9.82 10.12 2.97
CA THR A 100 -10.81 9.11 3.31
C THR A 100 -11.90 9.79 4.14
N ARG A 101 -12.72 10.62 3.49
CA ARG A 101 -14.13 10.71 3.88
C ARG A 101 -14.85 9.69 3.02
N TYR A 102 -15.17 8.53 3.60
CA TYR A 102 -16.43 7.90 3.24
C TYR A 102 -17.49 8.86 3.77
N GLU A 103 -18.12 9.62 2.88
CA GLU A 103 -19.48 10.04 3.16
C GLU A 103 -20.30 8.77 3.10
N ASP A 104 -20.74 8.33 4.27
CA ASP A 104 -21.83 7.40 4.43
C ASP A 104 -23.07 8.06 3.81
N THR A 105 -23.29 7.89 2.51
CA THR A 105 -24.58 8.17 1.89
C THR A 105 -25.47 6.95 2.07
N SER A 106 -25.85 6.71 3.32
CA SER A 106 -27.08 5.99 3.63
C SER A 106 -28.22 7.02 3.63
N LEU A 107 -28.95 7.08 2.50
CA LEU A 107 -30.32 7.57 2.40
C LEU A 107 -31.09 6.65 1.43
#